data_AF-A0A367G8W9-F1
#
_entry.id   AF-A0A367G8W9-F1
#
_cell.length_a   1.000
_cell.length_b   1.000
_cell.length_c   1.000
_cell.angle_alpha   90.00
_cell.angle_beta   90.00
_cell.angle_gamma   90.00
#
_symmetry.space_group_name_H-M   'P 1'
#
loop_
_entity.id
_entity.type
_entity.pdbx_description
1 polymer ?
#
loop_
_entity_poly.entity_id
_entity_poly.type
_entity_poly.pdbx_seq_one_letter_code
_entity_poly.pdbx_strand_id
1 'polypeptide(L)'
;MSVIGPRPQLVRDMVFMTDEQRMRHTAKPGLSGLAQVNGRNAITWEDKLEWDQKYIKKVGLIEDINIILETVKKAFIKQEGISQDDMATAEDFGDYLLRTGKISLEEYLEKQEMAKEILIKSGK
;
A
#
# COMPACT_ATOMS: atom_id res chain seq x y z
N MET A 1 -11.50 -0.68 -10.00
CA MET A 1 -10.19 -1.38 -9.96
C MET A 1 -9.62 -1.42 -11.36
N SER A 2 -8.30 -1.50 -11.49
CA SER A 2 -7.52 -1.67 -12.72
C SER A 2 -6.66 -2.94 -12.63
N VAL A 3 -6.00 -3.33 -13.72
CA VAL A 3 -5.03 -4.43 -13.71
C VAL A 3 -3.77 -3.99 -12.96
N ILE A 4 -3.24 -2.81 -13.34
CA ILE A 4 -2.07 -2.19 -12.73
C ILE A 4 -2.45 -0.93 -11.96
N GLY A 5 -1.90 -0.79 -10.76
CA GLY A 5 -2.14 0.34 -9.87
C GLY A 5 -1.71 0.07 -8.42
N PRO A 6 -1.70 1.10 -7.58
CA PRO A 6 -1.43 0.96 -6.15
C PRO A 6 -2.37 -0.05 -5.51
N ARG A 7 -1.92 -0.75 -4.46
CA ARG A 7 -2.82 -1.64 -3.71
C ARG A 7 -3.94 -0.84 -3.04
N PRO A 8 -5.16 -1.39 -2.97
CA PRO A 8 -6.22 -0.81 -2.15
C PRO A 8 -5.79 -0.83 -0.67
N GLN A 9 -6.15 0.22 0.06
CA GLN A 9 -5.81 0.39 1.47
C GLN A 9 -7.07 0.47 2.31
N LEU A 10 -6.94 0.13 3.59
CA LEU A 10 -8.04 0.23 4.54
C LEU A 10 -8.26 1.69 4.91
N VAL A 11 -9.50 2.05 5.23
CA VAL A 11 -9.86 3.41 5.63
C VAL A 11 -9.05 3.85 6.86
N ARG A 12 -8.81 2.91 7.77
CA ARG A 12 -7.98 3.12 8.97
C ARG A 12 -6.53 3.47 8.68
N ASP A 13 -5.98 3.11 7.53
CA ASP A 13 -4.61 3.49 7.17
C ASP A 13 -4.57 4.89 6.55
N MET A 14 -5.67 5.32 5.91
CA MET A 14 -5.72 6.59 5.20
C MET A 14 -5.62 7.79 6.14
N VAL A 15 -6.15 7.71 7.37
CA VAL A 15 -6.07 8.78 8.37
C VAL A 15 -4.64 9.07 8.85
N PHE A 16 -3.72 8.11 8.64
CA PHE A 16 -2.30 8.27 8.97
C PHE A 16 -1.48 8.84 7.81
N MET A 17 -2.05 8.95 6.60
CA MET A 17 -1.32 9.39 5.42
C MET A 17 -1.21 10.92 5.33
N THR A 18 -0.03 11.38 4.91
CA THR A 18 0.18 12.76 4.47
C THR A 18 -0.55 13.04 3.16
N ASP A 19 -0.76 14.31 2.82
CA ASP A 19 -1.41 14.69 1.55
C ASP A 19 -0.65 14.19 0.32
N GLU A 20 0.69 14.19 0.38
CA GLU A 20 1.53 13.62 -0.69
C GLU A 20 1.31 12.10 -0.82
N GLN A 21 1.25 11.37 0.29
CA GLN A 21 1.00 9.92 0.27
C GLN A 21 -0.40 9.60 -0.27
N ARG A 22 -1.40 10.46 0.00
CA ARG A 22 -2.77 10.31 -0.53
C ARG A 22 -2.87 10.47 -2.04
N MET A 23 -1.86 11.06 -2.71
CA MET A 23 -1.85 11.16 -4.17
C MET A 23 -1.97 9.80 -4.87
N ARG A 24 -1.57 8.70 -4.22
CA ARG A 24 -1.79 7.34 -4.73
C ARG A 24 -3.26 7.02 -5.05
N HIS A 25 -4.20 7.64 -4.35
CA HIS A 25 -5.64 7.43 -4.55
C HIS A 25 -6.19 8.11 -5.81
N THR A 26 -5.37 8.88 -6.53
CA THR A 26 -5.74 9.43 -7.84
C THR A 26 -5.75 8.36 -8.95
N ALA A 27 -5.00 7.27 -8.77
CA ALA A 27 -5.07 6.11 -9.64
C ALA A 27 -6.08 5.08 -9.09
N LYS A 28 -6.69 4.33 -10.02
CA LYS A 28 -7.54 3.19 -9.64
C LYS A 28 -6.66 2.11 -8.96
N PRO A 29 -7.15 1.46 -7.90
CA PRO A 29 -6.45 0.35 -7.27
C PRO A 29 -6.24 -0.81 -8.24
N GLY A 30 -5.03 -1.38 -8.25
CA GLY A 30 -4.59 -2.44 -9.16
C GLY A 30 -4.50 -3.83 -8.52
N LEU A 31 -4.61 -4.87 -9.33
CA LEU A 31 -4.28 -6.25 -8.93
C LEU A 31 -2.77 -6.39 -8.69
N SER A 32 -1.96 -5.83 -9.59
CA SER A 32 -0.52 -5.67 -9.45
C SER A 32 -0.12 -4.21 -9.55
N GLY A 33 1.14 -3.90 -9.28
CA GLY A 33 1.64 -2.54 -9.20
C GLY A 33 3.13 -2.53 -8.85
N LEU A 34 3.71 -1.32 -8.90
CA LEU A 34 5.16 -1.16 -8.79
C LEU A 34 5.69 -1.62 -7.42
N ALA A 35 4.97 -1.36 -6.33
CA ALA A 35 5.31 -1.87 -5.00
C ALA A 35 5.23 -3.42 -4.92
N GLN A 36 4.26 -4.03 -5.62
CA GLN A 36 4.08 -5.48 -5.68
C GLN A 36 5.23 -6.17 -6.43
N VAL A 37 5.77 -5.54 -7.46
CA VAL A 37 6.91 -6.11 -8.21
C VAL A 37 8.26 -5.75 -7.59
N ASN A 38 8.38 -4.70 -6.78
CA ASN A 38 9.66 -4.30 -6.17
C ASN A 38 9.92 -4.82 -4.75
N GLY A 39 8.96 -5.47 -4.08
CA GLY A 39 9.22 -6.02 -2.75
C GLY A 39 8.07 -6.70 -2.02
N ARG A 40 6.81 -6.44 -2.42
CA ARG A 40 5.61 -7.02 -1.77
C ARG A 40 5.60 -6.73 -0.26
N ASN A 41 5.57 -7.78 0.57
CA ASN A 41 5.50 -7.69 2.02
C ASN A 41 6.88 -7.54 2.67
N ALA A 42 7.97 -7.78 1.91
CA ALA A 42 9.34 -7.72 2.40
C ALA A 42 9.93 -6.29 2.48
N ILE A 43 9.18 -5.27 2.03
CA ILE A 43 9.60 -3.86 2.06
C ILE A 43 8.80 -3.06 3.07
N THR A 44 9.40 -1.96 3.55
CA THR A 44 8.80 -1.07 4.55
C THR A 44 7.56 -0.35 3.99
N TRP A 45 6.77 0.26 4.87
CA TRP A 45 5.60 1.04 4.45
C TRP A 45 6.00 2.27 3.63
N GLU A 46 7.11 2.90 3.94
CA GLU A 46 7.66 4.05 3.23
C GLU A 46 8.08 3.65 1.83
N ASP A 47 8.80 2.54 1.69
CA ASP A 47 9.19 2.03 0.38
C ASP A 47 7.96 1.72 -0.47
N LYS A 48 6.93 1.08 0.13
CA LYS A 48 5.64 0.81 -0.57
C LYS A 48 5.02 2.11 -1.07
N LEU A 49 4.92 3.13 -0.22
CA LEU A 49 4.32 4.41 -0.56
C LEU A 49 5.17 5.18 -1.59
N GLU A 50 6.49 5.08 -1.52
CA GLU A 50 7.40 5.67 -2.51
C GLU A 50 7.24 5.02 -3.88
N TRP A 51 7.14 3.69 -3.95
CA TRP A 51 6.86 2.97 -5.19
C TRP A 51 5.50 3.34 -5.78
N ASP A 52 4.48 3.47 -4.94
CA ASP A 52 3.16 3.92 -5.39
C ASP A 52 3.22 5.35 -5.96
N GLN A 53 3.93 6.27 -5.31
CA GLN A 53 4.12 7.63 -5.84
C GLN A 53 4.93 7.65 -7.15
N LYS A 54 5.98 6.81 -7.27
CA LYS A 54 6.75 6.66 -8.51
C LYS A 54 5.85 6.20 -9.65
N TYR A 55 4.95 5.26 -9.38
CA TYR A 55 3.96 4.81 -10.34
C TYR A 55 3.02 5.95 -10.74
N ILE A 56 2.44 6.69 -9.80
CA ILE A 56 1.56 7.84 -10.12
C ILE A 56 2.26 8.86 -11.01
N LYS A 57 3.53 9.15 -10.76
CA LYS A 57 4.32 10.13 -11.53
C LYS A 57 4.61 9.68 -12.97
N LYS A 58 4.57 8.37 -13.25
CA LYS A 58 4.98 7.79 -14.56
C LYS A 58 3.92 6.91 -15.21
N VAL A 59 2.69 6.93 -14.68
CA VAL A 59 1.61 6.05 -15.14
C VAL A 59 1.38 6.18 -16.64
N GLY A 60 1.35 5.04 -17.33
CA GLY A 60 1.22 4.98 -18.78
C GLY A 60 1.31 3.55 -19.30
N LEU A 61 0.89 3.34 -20.55
CA LEU A 61 0.78 2.00 -21.15
C LEU A 61 2.10 1.20 -21.10
N ILE A 62 3.22 1.86 -21.36
CA ILE A 62 4.54 1.22 -21.37
C ILE A 62 4.91 0.72 -19.97
N GLU A 63 4.69 1.55 -18.95
CA GLU A 63 4.97 1.19 -17.56
C GLU A 63 4.06 0.04 -17.10
N ASP A 64 2.78 0.07 -17.46
CA ASP A 64 1.84 -1.00 -17.15
C ASP A 64 2.27 -2.34 -17.77
N ILE A 65 2.71 -2.34 -19.03
CA ILE A 65 3.22 -3.54 -19.71
C ILE A 65 4.46 -4.08 -18.98
N ASN A 66 5.40 -3.21 -18.60
CA ASN A 66 6.59 -3.61 -17.85
C ASN A 66 6.20 -4.28 -16.52
N ILE A 67 5.29 -3.66 -15.76
CA ILE A 67 4.83 -4.21 -14.47
C ILE A 67 4.12 -5.56 -14.69
N ILE A 68 3.33 -5.73 -15.75
CA ILE A 68 2.70 -7.02 -16.07
C ILE A 68 3.76 -8.10 -16.32
N LEU A 69 4.77 -7.80 -17.15
CA LEU A 69 5.84 -8.75 -17.46
C LEU A 69 6.65 -9.14 -16.21
N GLU A 70 6.97 -8.17 -15.36
CA GLU A 70 7.64 -8.43 -14.09
C GLU A 70 6.77 -9.25 -13.14
N THR A 71 5.47 -8.96 -13.09
CA THR A 71 4.50 -9.73 -12.29
C THR A 71 4.48 -11.19 -12.73
N VAL A 72 4.40 -11.47 -14.03
CA VAL A 72 4.43 -12.83 -14.60
C VAL A 72 5.76 -13.51 -14.29
N LYS A 73 6.89 -12.81 -14.52
CA LYS A 73 8.23 -13.35 -14.21
C LYS A 73 8.34 -13.75 -12.73
N LYS A 74 7.88 -12.91 -11.81
CA LYS A 74 7.87 -13.24 -10.37
C LYS A 74 6.88 -14.35 -10.03
N ALA A 75 5.71 -14.40 -10.65
CA ALA A 75 4.75 -15.46 -10.36
C ALA A 75 5.24 -16.86 -10.77
N PHE A 76 5.94 -16.97 -11.91
CA PHE A 76 6.26 -18.26 -12.52
C PHE A 76 7.73 -18.68 -12.45
N ILE A 77 8.68 -17.74 -12.35
CA ILE A 77 10.13 -18.04 -12.45
C ILE A 77 10.83 -17.91 -11.10
N LYS A 78 10.39 -16.96 -10.27
CA LYS A 78 10.97 -16.69 -8.95
C LYS A 78 9.85 -16.66 -7.92
N GLN A 79 9.56 -17.81 -7.29
CA GLN A 79 8.64 -17.86 -6.12
C GLN A 79 9.22 -17.15 -4.87
N GLU A 80 9.99 -16.08 -5.06
CA GLU A 80 10.42 -15.16 -4.02
C GLU A 80 9.17 -14.50 -3.43
N GLY A 81 8.93 -14.73 -2.14
CA GLY A 81 7.82 -14.11 -1.41
C GLY A 81 6.52 -14.94 -1.35
N ILE A 82 6.57 -16.26 -1.55
CA ILE A 82 5.47 -17.21 -1.25
C ILE A 82 5.89 -18.08 -0.06
N SER A 83 6.53 -17.47 0.94
CA SER A 83 6.89 -18.10 2.21
C SER A 83 5.71 -18.04 3.18
N GLN A 84 5.67 -18.94 4.17
CA GLN A 84 4.68 -18.87 5.25
C GLN A 84 4.79 -17.55 6.04
N ASP A 85 5.99 -16.95 6.11
CA ASP A 85 6.22 -15.62 6.69
C ASP A 85 5.58 -14.48 5.88
N ASP A 86 5.38 -14.63 4.55
CA ASP A 86 4.66 -13.64 3.73
C ASP A 86 3.13 -13.72 3.89
N MET A 87 2.63 -14.82 4.47
CA MET A 87 1.22 -14.94 4.90
C MET A 87 0.96 -14.27 6.26
N ALA A 88 1.99 -13.78 6.96
CA ALA A 88 1.80 -12.88 8.07
C ALA A 88 0.99 -11.69 7.57
N THR A 89 -0.16 -11.44 8.20
CA THR A 89 -1.05 -10.34 7.84
C THR A 89 -0.22 -9.06 7.79
N ALA A 90 -0.24 -8.35 6.66
CA ALA A 90 0.54 -7.14 6.50
C ALA A 90 0.22 -6.19 7.66
N GLU A 91 1.25 -5.76 8.40
CA GLU A 91 1.14 -4.78 9.49
C GLU A 91 0.38 -3.55 8.98
N ASP A 92 -0.60 -3.06 9.75
CA ASP A 92 -1.33 -1.83 9.42
C ASP A 92 -0.39 -0.62 9.44
N PHE A 93 -0.71 0.42 8.66
CA PHE A 93 0.18 1.57 8.54
C PHE A 93 0.28 2.35 9.86
N GLY A 94 -0.83 2.46 10.59
CA GLY A 94 -0.84 3.10 11.92
C GLY A 94 0.06 2.38 12.93
N ASP A 95 0.00 1.04 12.97
CA ASP A 95 0.80 0.21 13.88
C ASP A 95 2.29 0.34 13.56
N TYR A 96 2.62 0.35 12.26
CA TYR A 96 3.97 0.60 11.78
C TYR A 96 4.52 1.95 12.27
N LEU A 97 3.75 3.03 12.15
CA LEU A 97 4.17 4.36 12.58
C LEU A 97 4.39 4.43 14.09
N LEU A 98 3.51 3.80 14.88
CA LEU A 98 3.63 3.76 16.33
C LEU A 98 4.87 2.96 16.74
N ARG A 99 5.06 1.76 16.19
CA ARG A 99 6.20 0.88 16.49
C ARG A 99 7.55 1.50 16.13
N THR A 100 7.59 2.27 15.03
CA THR A 100 8.81 2.97 14.59
C THR A 100 9.02 4.32 15.28
N GLY A 101 8.14 4.71 16.21
CA GLY A 101 8.25 5.96 16.95
C GLY A 101 8.00 7.22 16.11
N LYS A 102 7.33 7.08 14.96
CA LYS A 102 7.00 8.19 14.06
C LYS A 102 5.80 9.00 14.51
N ILE A 103 4.93 8.40 15.33
CA ILE A 103 3.78 9.04 15.98
C ILE A 103 3.75 8.67 17.45
N SER A 104 3.08 9.50 18.26
CA SER A 104 2.85 9.19 19.68
C SER A 104 1.68 8.20 19.85
N LEU A 105 1.58 7.56 21.02
CA LEU A 105 0.42 6.72 21.36
C LEU A 105 -0.88 7.56 21.38
N GLU A 106 -0.80 8.80 21.84
CA GLU A 106 -1.93 9.72 21.85
C GLU A 106 -2.45 10.02 20.43
N GLU A 107 -1.54 10.39 19.51
CA GLU A 107 -1.88 10.62 18.10
C GLU A 107 -2.44 9.35 17.43
N TYR A 108 -1.85 8.19 17.74
CA TYR A 108 -2.35 6.91 17.24
C TYR A 108 -3.80 6.66 17.66
N LEU A 109 -4.12 6.82 18.95
CA LEU A 109 -5.47 6.60 19.47
C LEU A 109 -6.49 7.58 18.88
N GLU A 110 -6.11 8.86 18.76
CA GLU A 110 -6.95 9.89 18.14
C GLU A 110 -7.31 9.52 16.69
N LYS A 111 -6.30 9.14 15.89
CA LYS A 111 -6.50 8.75 14.49
C LYS A 111 -7.31 7.46 14.35
N GLN A 112 -7.12 6.48 15.24
CA GLN A 112 -7.95 5.27 15.27
C GLN A 112 -9.42 5.60 15.52
N GLU A 113 -9.71 6.53 16.44
CA GLU A 113 -11.09 6.94 16.70
C GLU A 113 -11.69 7.69 15.50
N MET A 114 -10.92 8.58 14.88
CA MET A 114 -11.31 9.24 13.63
C MET A 114 -11.66 8.21 12.53
N ALA A 115 -10.86 7.16 12.37
CA ALA A 115 -11.14 6.11 11.40
C ALA A 115 -12.45 5.38 11.69
N LYS A 116 -12.75 5.06 12.95
CA LYS A 116 -14.03 4.44 13.35
C LYS A 116 -15.20 5.36 13.04
N GLU A 117 -15.10 6.65 13.37
CA GLU A 117 -16.16 7.60 13.05
C GLU A 117 -16.46 7.67 11.55
N ILE A 118 -15.40 7.68 10.72
CA ILE A 118 -15.55 7.70 9.25
C ILE A 118 -16.28 6.43 8.78
N LEU A 119 -15.91 5.26 9.31
CA LEU A 119 -16.56 3.99 8.96
C LEU A 119 -18.04 4.00 9.35
N ILE A 120 -18.36 4.38 10.58
CA ILE A 120 -19.74 4.52 11.09
C ILE A 120 -20.55 5.48 10.22
N LYS A 121 -20.02 6.67 9.92
CA LYS A 121 -20.66 7.67 9.06
C LYS A 121 -20.87 7.16 7.63
N SER A 122 -19.98 6.30 7.13
CA SER A 122 -20.06 5.71 5.80
C SER A 122 -21.03 4.52 5.69
N GLY A 123 -21.64 4.10 6.81
CA GLY A 123 -22.55 2.95 6.86
C GLY A 123 -21.86 1.61 6.55
N LYS A 124 -20.55 1.53 6.79
CA LYS A 124 -19.70 0.34 6.58
C LYS A 124 -19.19 -0.21 7.90
#